data_AF-M7B7F1-F1
#
_entry.id   AF-M7B7F1-F1
#
_cell.length_a   1.000
_cell.length_b   1.000
_cell.length_c   1.000
_cell.angle_alpha   90.00
_cell.angle_beta   90.00
_cell.angle_gamma   90.00
#
_symmetry.space_group_name_H-M   'P 1'
#
loop_
_entity.id
_entity.type
_entity.pdbx_description
1 polymer ?
#
loop_
_entity_poly.entity_id
_entity_poly.type
_entity_poly.pdbx_seq_one_letter_code
_entity_poly.pdbx_strand_id
1 'polypeptide(L)'
;MRCGIHTLQLAIWDGLNKDHVKKFLAKIRQVIVKLRTPSIRSVLLDLHGVTESLYTVTRCGSIFVMIDQLLFFQSYCEQVAAAGTRELKLTKAEWDEVKNLQDLLAKPNQTIMNLQAVDVTPGVLMKEWRKLSKFLQENGEQIAEGILSSMQKCEEKLFDDIHFLAGVYVDSRYRILLTAREIPKAKEGLLDIA
;
A
#
# COMPACT_ATOMS: atom_id res chain seq x y z
N MET A 1 17.98 4.10 13.32
CA MET A 1 17.07 3.15 12.63
C MET A 1 15.95 3.93 11.91
N ARG A 2 15.79 3.78 10.59
CA ARG A 2 14.64 4.36 9.86
C ARG A 2 13.38 3.55 10.21
N CYS A 3 12.22 4.19 10.31
CA CYS A 3 10.97 3.49 10.61
C CYS A 3 10.60 2.55 9.44
N GLY A 4 10.57 1.25 9.70
CA GLY A 4 10.30 0.23 8.67
C GLY A 4 8.95 0.37 7.97
N ILE A 5 7.91 0.81 8.70
CA ILE A 5 6.59 1.12 8.13
C ILE A 5 6.70 2.25 7.10
N HIS A 6 7.42 3.32 7.46
CA HIS A 6 7.59 4.46 6.57
C HIS A 6 8.39 4.06 5.32
N THR A 7 9.42 3.24 5.49
CA THR A 7 10.18 2.66 4.37
C THR A 7 9.30 1.81 3.45
N LEU A 8 8.41 0.98 4.01
CA LEU A 8 7.45 0.21 3.20
C LEU A 8 6.49 1.12 2.42
N GLN A 9 5.95 2.15 3.08
CA GLN A 9 5.05 3.12 2.43
C GLN A 9 5.74 3.85 1.27
N LEU A 10 7.01 4.21 1.43
CA LEU A 10 7.82 4.80 0.36
C LEU A 10 8.05 3.82 -0.79
N ALA A 11 8.41 2.57 -0.49
CA ALA A 11 8.65 1.55 -1.52
C ALA A 11 7.39 1.31 -2.39
N ILE A 12 6.21 1.25 -1.77
CA ILE A 12 4.95 1.10 -2.52
C ILE A 12 4.67 2.34 -3.35
N TRP A 13 4.86 3.54 -2.78
CA TRP A 13 4.68 4.78 -3.52
C TRP A 13 5.60 4.87 -4.74
N ASP A 14 6.88 4.51 -4.59
CA ASP A 14 7.85 4.50 -5.68
C ASP A 14 7.47 3.50 -6.77
N GLY A 15 6.95 2.33 -6.40
CA GLY A 15 6.41 1.35 -7.34
C GLY A 15 5.22 1.87 -8.14
N LEU A 16 4.35 2.66 -7.51
CA LEU A 16 3.18 3.29 -8.13
C LEU A 16 3.51 4.55 -8.95
N ASN A 17 4.71 5.12 -8.81
CA ASN A 17 5.12 6.33 -9.50
C ASN A 17 5.66 6.09 -10.92
N LYS A 18 5.52 4.87 -11.46
CA LYS A 18 5.77 4.58 -12.89
C LYS A 18 4.79 5.36 -13.78
N ASP A 19 5.25 5.87 -14.92
CA ASP A 19 4.50 6.82 -15.77
C ASP A 19 3.08 6.39 -16.12
N HIS A 20 2.87 5.12 -16.47
CA HIS A 20 1.56 4.58 -16.79
C HIS A 20 0.60 4.67 -15.60
N VAL A 21 1.00 4.07 -14.46
CA VAL A 21 0.22 4.03 -13.21
C VAL A 21 -0.03 5.45 -12.69
N LYS A 22 0.95 6.33 -12.79
CA LYS A 22 0.85 7.73 -12.37
C LYS A 22 -0.22 8.49 -13.16
N LYS A 23 -0.27 8.31 -14.48
CA LYS A 23 -1.30 8.93 -15.35
C LYS A 23 -2.69 8.38 -15.02
N PHE A 24 -2.80 7.07 -14.82
CA PHE A 24 -4.06 6.43 -14.46
C PHE A 24 -4.58 6.89 -13.09
N LEU A 25 -3.71 6.92 -12.07
CA LEU A 25 -4.02 7.47 -10.74
C LEU A 25 -4.41 8.95 -10.79
N ALA A 26 -3.81 9.74 -11.68
CA ALA A 26 -4.22 11.14 -11.87
C ALA A 26 -5.65 11.24 -12.39
N LYS A 27 -6.05 10.37 -13.33
CA LYS A 27 -7.43 10.29 -13.82
C LYS A 27 -8.41 9.87 -12.72
N ILE A 28 -8.10 8.82 -11.95
CA ILE A 28 -8.89 8.39 -10.79
C ILE A 28 -9.10 9.56 -9.80
N ARG A 29 -8.03 10.30 -9.50
CA ARG A 29 -8.10 11.46 -8.60
C ARG A 29 -9.03 12.55 -9.13
N GLN A 30 -9.08 12.79 -10.44
CA GLN A 30 -10.01 13.77 -11.02
C GLN A 30 -11.47 13.36 -10.79
N VAL A 31 -11.79 12.08 -10.98
CA VAL A 31 -13.14 11.54 -10.72
C VAL A 31 -13.51 11.72 -9.25
N ILE A 32 -12.61 11.35 -8.34
CA ILE A 32 -12.81 11.52 -6.89
C ILE A 32 -13.00 12.99 -6.51
N VAL A 33 -12.20 13.90 -7.07
CA VAL A 33 -12.36 15.35 -6.83
C VAL A 33 -13.74 15.82 -7.29
N LYS A 34 -14.26 15.28 -8.40
CA LYS A 34 -15.60 15.61 -8.85
C LYS A 34 -16.68 15.07 -7.90
N LEU A 35 -16.55 13.84 -7.42
CA LEU A 35 -17.45 13.26 -6.41
C LEU A 35 -17.48 14.07 -5.11
N ARG A 36 -16.42 14.82 -4.81
CA ARG A 36 -16.33 15.70 -3.63
C ARG A 36 -17.00 17.05 -3.76
N THR A 37 -17.46 17.42 -4.96
CA THR A 37 -18.15 18.69 -5.14
C THR A 37 -19.39 18.77 -4.24
N PRO A 38 -19.72 19.93 -3.65
CA PRO A 38 -20.79 20.03 -2.66
C PRO A 38 -22.14 19.49 -3.16
N SER A 39 -22.46 19.69 -4.44
CA SER A 39 -23.68 19.19 -5.06
C SER A 39 -23.73 17.67 -5.10
N ILE A 40 -22.68 17.01 -5.61
CA ILE A 40 -22.61 15.55 -5.66
C ILE A 40 -22.53 14.97 -4.25
N ARG A 41 -21.74 15.58 -3.36
CA ARG A 41 -21.60 15.14 -1.97
C ARG A 41 -22.94 15.14 -1.23
N SER A 42 -23.78 16.15 -1.42
CA SER A 42 -25.13 16.17 -0.84
C SER A 42 -25.96 14.98 -1.34
N VAL A 43 -25.93 14.72 -2.65
CA VAL A 43 -26.66 13.59 -3.24
C VAL A 43 -26.14 12.25 -2.72
N LEU A 44 -24.82 12.09 -2.59
CA LEU A 44 -24.22 10.86 -2.04
C LEU A 44 -24.57 10.65 -0.56
N LEU A 45 -24.64 11.73 0.23
CA LEU A 45 -25.10 11.70 1.61
C LEU A 45 -26.56 11.24 1.69
N ASP A 46 -27.43 11.78 0.83
CA ASP A 46 -28.85 11.44 0.82
C ASP A 46 -29.11 10.00 0.36
N LEU A 47 -28.34 9.51 -0.63
CA LEU A 47 -28.52 8.17 -1.21
C LEU A 47 -27.87 7.05 -0.38
N HIS A 48 -26.72 7.33 0.25
CA HIS A 48 -25.90 6.29 0.87
C HIS A 48 -25.63 6.50 2.36
N GLY A 49 -26.03 7.64 2.93
CA GLY A 49 -25.75 7.98 4.33
C GLY A 49 -24.26 8.15 4.66
N VAL A 50 -23.39 8.23 3.64
CA VAL A 50 -21.94 8.21 3.82
C VAL A 50 -21.42 9.61 4.15
N THR A 51 -21.16 9.85 5.43
CA THR A 51 -20.43 11.04 5.93
C THR A 51 -18.92 10.96 5.75
N GLU A 52 -18.43 9.78 5.36
CA GLU A 52 -17.01 9.48 5.38
C GLU A 52 -16.26 10.35 4.37
N SER A 53 -15.15 10.93 4.85
CA SER A 53 -14.29 11.82 4.09
C SER A 53 -13.84 11.12 2.81
N LEU A 54 -14.45 11.47 1.68
CA LEU A 54 -13.91 11.25 0.36
C LEU A 54 -12.47 11.80 0.37
N TYR A 55 -11.45 10.95 0.48
CA TYR A 55 -10.02 11.25 0.30
C TYR A 55 -9.37 12.42 1.11
N THR A 56 -8.41 12.11 1.97
CA THR A 56 -7.32 13.06 2.33
C THR A 56 -6.02 12.61 1.69
N VAL A 57 -5.32 13.51 0.99
CA VAL A 57 -4.05 13.22 0.30
C VAL A 57 -2.96 13.04 1.36
N THR A 58 -2.88 11.90 2.02
CA THR A 58 -1.74 11.64 2.93
C THR A 58 -1.49 10.15 3.07
N ARG A 59 -0.44 9.66 2.37
CA ARG A 59 0.23 8.34 2.48
C ARG A 59 -0.39 7.17 1.70
N CYS A 60 0.41 6.14 1.45
CA CYS A 60 0.06 4.95 0.66
C CYS A 60 -1.29 4.30 1.00
N GLY A 61 -1.73 4.35 2.26
CA GLY A 61 -3.07 3.90 2.66
C GLY A 61 -4.22 4.70 2.05
N SER A 62 -3.99 5.96 1.68
CA SER A 62 -5.00 6.81 1.04
C SER A 62 -5.26 6.44 -0.42
N ILE A 63 -4.34 5.79 -1.13
CA ILE A 63 -4.58 5.33 -2.51
C ILE A 63 -5.55 4.16 -2.51
N PHE A 64 -5.31 3.15 -1.67
CA PHE A 64 -6.22 2.00 -1.57
C PHE A 64 -7.62 2.45 -1.14
N VAL A 65 -7.73 3.24 -0.08
CA VAL A 65 -9.02 3.77 0.40
C VAL A 65 -9.72 4.61 -0.67
N MET A 66 -8.99 5.43 -1.42
CA MET A 66 -9.56 6.21 -2.53
C MET A 66 -10.14 5.32 -3.62
N ILE A 67 -9.42 4.26 -4.00
CA ILE A 67 -9.85 3.33 -5.03
C ILE A 67 -11.08 2.52 -4.55
N ASP A 68 -11.04 2.06 -3.30
CA ASP A 68 -12.13 1.30 -2.69
C ASP A 68 -13.42 2.13 -2.63
N GLN A 69 -13.31 3.39 -2.20
CA GLN A 69 -14.42 4.35 -2.26
C GLN A 69 -14.92 4.61 -3.68
N LEU A 70 -14.02 4.71 -4.67
CA LEU A 70 -14.43 4.91 -6.06
C LEU A 70 -15.26 3.72 -6.59
N LEU A 71 -14.85 2.50 -6.28
CA LEU A 71 -15.57 1.28 -6.65
C LEU A 71 -16.93 1.20 -5.95
N PHE A 72 -17.02 1.62 -4.68
CA PHE A 72 -18.29 1.72 -3.97
C PHE A 72 -19.29 2.64 -4.71
N PHE A 73 -18.81 3.76 -5.27
CA PHE A 73 -19.64 4.71 -6.03
C PHE A 73 -19.74 4.40 -7.54
N GLN A 74 -19.29 3.24 -8.01
CA GLN A 74 -19.26 2.90 -9.44
C GLN A 74 -20.64 3.08 -10.11
N SER A 75 -21.70 2.52 -9.51
CA SER A 75 -23.05 2.60 -10.07
C SER A 75 -23.55 4.04 -10.20
N TYR A 76 -23.22 4.90 -9.22
CA TYR A 76 -23.56 6.31 -9.26
C TYR A 76 -22.80 7.03 -10.38
N CYS A 77 -21.49 6.80 -10.49
CA CYS A 77 -20.66 7.38 -11.56
C CYS A 77 -21.20 7.01 -12.95
N GLU A 78 -21.59 5.75 -13.16
CA GLU A 78 -22.14 5.27 -14.43
C GLU A 78 -23.48 5.95 -14.77
N GLN A 79 -24.39 6.06 -13.79
CA GLN A 79 -25.68 6.74 -13.98
C GLN A 79 -25.51 8.22 -14.33
N VAL A 80 -24.66 8.94 -13.59
CA VAL A 80 -24.46 10.37 -13.77
C VAL A 80 -23.66 10.68 -15.04
N ALA A 81 -22.76 9.78 -15.44
CA ALA A 81 -22.11 9.84 -16.74
C ALA A 81 -23.09 9.61 -17.90
N ALA A 82 -24.02 8.67 -17.77
CA ALA A 82 -25.09 8.44 -18.75
C ALA A 82 -26.03 9.65 -18.86
N ALA A 83 -26.29 10.35 -17.74
CA ALA A 83 -27.06 11.59 -17.70
C ALA A 83 -26.31 12.83 -18.24
N GLY A 84 -25.03 12.69 -18.64
CA GLY A 84 -24.28 13.71 -19.37
C GLY A 84 -23.06 14.29 -18.65
N THR A 85 -22.78 13.92 -17.40
CA THR A 85 -21.60 14.41 -16.67
C THR A 85 -20.37 13.60 -17.04
N ARG A 86 -19.70 14.00 -18.12
CA ARG A 86 -18.56 13.28 -18.70
C ARG A 86 -17.34 13.19 -17.78
N GLU A 87 -17.22 14.05 -16.79
CA GLU A 87 -16.09 14.10 -15.84
C GLU A 87 -16.03 12.90 -14.89
N LEU A 88 -17.18 12.22 -14.68
CA LEU A 88 -17.26 10.98 -13.89
C LEU A 88 -17.12 9.72 -14.75
N LYS A 89 -16.95 9.88 -16.07
CA LYS A 89 -16.97 8.77 -17.01
C LYS A 89 -15.62 8.05 -17.01
N LEU A 90 -15.65 6.80 -16.55
CA LEU A 90 -14.63 5.80 -16.84
C LEU A 90 -15.18 4.79 -17.86
N THR A 91 -14.32 4.29 -18.73
CA THR A 91 -14.67 3.17 -19.62
C THR A 91 -14.73 1.86 -18.83
N LYS A 92 -15.34 0.81 -19.42
CA LYS A 92 -15.35 -0.51 -18.79
C LYS A 92 -13.93 -1.03 -18.51
N ALA A 93 -13.02 -0.88 -19.47
CA ALA A 93 -11.62 -1.27 -19.30
C ALA A 93 -10.93 -0.50 -18.16
N GLU A 94 -11.27 0.78 -17.99
CA GLU A 94 -10.75 1.58 -16.87
C GLU A 94 -11.32 1.12 -15.53
N TRP A 95 -12.60 0.76 -15.46
CA TRP A 95 -13.18 0.16 -14.26
C TRP A 95 -12.54 -1.18 -13.90
N ASP A 96 -12.29 -2.03 -14.90
CA ASP A 96 -11.57 -3.28 -14.70
C ASP A 96 -10.15 -3.03 -14.18
N GLU A 97 -9.45 -2.00 -14.71
CA GLU A 97 -8.13 -1.59 -14.21
C GLU A 97 -8.17 -1.02 -12.79
N VAL A 98 -9.20 -0.23 -12.44
CA VAL A 98 -9.41 0.24 -11.05
C VAL A 98 -9.57 -0.95 -10.10
N LYS A 99 -10.33 -1.96 -10.50
CA LYS A 99 -10.58 -3.16 -9.71
C LYS A 99 -9.30 -3.98 -9.52
N ASN A 100 -8.57 -4.25 -10.61
CA ASN A 100 -7.29 -4.97 -10.53
C ASN A 100 -6.29 -4.25 -9.61
N LEU A 101 -6.25 -2.91 -9.68
CA LEU A 101 -5.41 -2.11 -8.80
C LEU A 101 -5.86 -2.18 -7.32
N GLN A 102 -7.16 -2.23 -7.06
CA GLN A 102 -7.71 -2.43 -5.71
C GLN A 102 -7.29 -3.79 -5.15
N ASP A 103 -7.50 -4.86 -5.93
CA ASP A 103 -7.18 -6.23 -5.54
C ASP A 103 -5.68 -6.37 -5.23
N LEU A 104 -4.82 -5.78 -6.08
CA LEU A 104 -3.38 -5.76 -5.88
C LEU A 104 -2.96 -4.98 -4.61
N LEU A 105 -3.59 -3.83 -4.36
CA LEU A 105 -3.23 -2.94 -3.24
C LEU A 105 -3.85 -3.34 -1.91
N ALA A 106 -4.83 -4.24 -1.89
CA ALA A 106 -5.46 -4.76 -0.67
C ALA A 106 -4.42 -5.37 0.28
N LYS A 107 -3.51 -6.21 -0.25
CA LYS A 107 -2.48 -6.87 0.55
C LYS A 107 -1.39 -5.91 1.07
N PRO A 108 -0.81 -4.99 0.26
CA PRO A 108 0.03 -3.91 0.75
C PRO A 108 -0.64 -3.07 1.85
N ASN A 109 -1.90 -2.67 1.66
CA ASN A 109 -2.63 -1.88 2.65
C ASN A 109 -2.80 -2.63 3.97
N GLN A 110 -3.25 -3.89 3.92
CA GLN A 110 -3.36 -4.74 5.11
C GLN A 110 -2.01 -4.91 5.82
N THR A 111 -0.92 -5.05 5.07
CA THR A 111 0.44 -5.18 5.62
C THR A 111 0.85 -3.91 6.36
N ILE A 112 0.56 -2.73 5.79
CA ILE A 112 0.79 -1.45 6.46
C ILE A 112 -0.03 -1.37 7.76
N MET A 113 -1.32 -1.72 7.73
CA MET A 113 -2.17 -1.70 8.93
C MET A 113 -1.65 -2.63 10.02
N ASN A 114 -1.23 -3.85 9.66
CA ASN A 114 -0.61 -4.81 10.59
C ASN A 114 0.65 -4.23 11.22
N LEU A 115 1.47 -3.53 10.44
CA LEU A 115 2.70 -2.93 10.90
C LEU A 115 2.49 -1.60 11.66
N GLN A 116 1.31 -1.01 11.62
CA GLN A 116 0.97 0.17 12.42
C GLN A 116 0.48 -0.19 13.83
N ALA A 117 0.40 -1.48 14.16
CA ALA A 117 0.11 -1.94 15.52
C ALA A 117 1.17 -1.44 16.52
N VAL A 118 0.77 -1.27 17.79
CA VAL A 118 1.59 -0.66 18.85
C VAL A 118 2.90 -1.43 19.11
N ASP A 119 2.91 -2.75 18.94
CA ASP A 119 4.01 -3.63 19.36
C ASP A 119 4.74 -4.32 18.19
N VAL A 120 5.13 -3.57 17.16
CA VAL A 120 5.90 -4.15 16.05
C VAL A 120 7.36 -4.35 16.41
N THR A 121 7.74 -5.62 16.54
CA THR A 121 9.14 -6.03 16.70
C THR A 121 9.87 -6.12 15.35
N PRO A 122 11.21 -6.07 15.33
CA PRO A 122 11.99 -6.32 14.10
C PRO A 122 11.61 -7.62 13.38
N GLY A 123 11.33 -8.69 14.12
CA GLY A 123 10.92 -9.97 13.56
C GLY A 123 9.53 -9.93 12.89
N VAL A 124 8.58 -9.20 13.48
CA VAL A 124 7.25 -8.96 12.86
C VAL A 124 7.42 -8.20 11.56
N LEU A 125 8.23 -7.14 11.55
CA LEU A 125 8.51 -6.36 10.35
C LEU A 125 9.10 -7.24 9.24
N MET A 126 10.15 -8.01 9.53
CA MET A 126 10.80 -8.88 8.55
C MET A 126 9.84 -9.95 8.01
N LYS A 127 9.02 -10.55 8.86
CA LYS A 127 7.99 -11.52 8.47
C LYS A 127 6.99 -10.91 7.49
N GLU A 128 6.37 -9.80 7.86
CA GLU A 128 5.32 -9.18 7.04
C GLU A 128 5.89 -8.60 5.74
N TRP A 129 7.12 -8.07 5.77
CA TRP A 129 7.86 -7.65 4.58
C TRP A 129 8.04 -8.80 3.59
N ARG A 130 8.60 -9.93 4.04
CA ARG A 130 8.85 -11.11 3.17
C ARG A 130 7.57 -11.74 2.66
N LYS A 131 6.50 -11.78 3.46
CA LYS A 131 5.19 -12.22 3.01
C LYS A 131 4.65 -11.35 1.87
N LEU A 132 4.79 -10.03 2.00
CA LEU A 132 4.37 -9.11 0.97
C LEU A 132 5.23 -9.24 -0.29
N SER A 133 6.56 -9.37 -0.16
CA SER A 133 7.46 -9.63 -1.28
C SER A 133 7.05 -10.90 -2.04
N LYS A 134 6.76 -12.00 -1.34
CA LYS A 134 6.28 -13.25 -1.95
C LYS A 134 4.95 -13.06 -2.68
N PHE A 135 3.99 -12.37 -2.07
CA PHE A 135 2.70 -12.07 -2.71
C PHE A 135 2.91 -11.27 -4.01
N LEU A 136 3.75 -10.25 -4.00
CA LEU A 136 4.02 -9.42 -5.18
C LEU A 136 4.75 -10.20 -6.29
N GLN A 137 5.62 -11.15 -5.94
CA GLN A 137 6.25 -12.07 -6.89
C GLN A 137 5.22 -12.96 -7.58
N GLU A 138 4.24 -13.48 -6.84
CA GLU A 138 3.19 -14.36 -7.36
C GLU A 138 2.18 -13.62 -8.25
N ASN A 139 1.97 -12.32 -8.01
CA ASN A 139 1.00 -11.52 -8.76
C ASN A 139 1.54 -10.89 -10.05
N GLY A 140 2.85 -10.98 -10.34
CA GLY A 140 3.49 -10.90 -11.68
C GLY A 140 3.23 -9.68 -12.58
N GLU A 141 2.33 -8.79 -12.25
CA GLU A 141 1.94 -7.64 -13.06
C GLU A 141 2.97 -6.51 -12.98
N GLN A 142 2.99 -5.65 -13.98
CA GLN A 142 3.95 -4.53 -14.10
C GLN A 142 3.99 -3.62 -12.85
N ILE A 143 2.84 -3.46 -12.18
CA ILE A 143 2.69 -2.68 -10.95
C ILE A 143 3.26 -3.45 -9.76
N ALA A 144 2.92 -4.74 -9.62
CA ALA A 144 3.43 -5.61 -8.57
C ALA A 144 4.96 -5.71 -8.62
N GLU A 145 5.53 -5.89 -9.82
CA GLU A 145 6.97 -5.88 -10.05
C GLU A 145 7.60 -4.53 -9.72
N GLY A 146 6.91 -3.42 -10.02
CA GLY A 146 7.36 -2.08 -9.64
C GLY A 146 7.49 -1.90 -8.14
N ILE A 147 6.48 -2.33 -7.39
CA ILE A 147 6.49 -2.29 -5.93
C ILE A 147 7.57 -3.23 -5.38
N LEU A 148 7.66 -4.45 -5.89
CA LEU A 148 8.64 -5.44 -5.46
C LEU A 148 10.08 -4.96 -5.65
N SER A 149 10.43 -4.42 -6.82
CA SER A 149 11.77 -3.87 -7.09
C SER A 149 12.10 -2.73 -6.12
N SER A 150 11.15 -1.84 -5.83
CA SER A 150 11.34 -0.75 -4.86
C SER A 150 11.53 -1.30 -3.44
N MET A 151 10.76 -2.33 -3.05
CA MET A 151 10.93 -3.01 -1.77
C MET A 151 12.33 -3.65 -1.68
N GLN A 152 12.78 -4.41 -2.67
CA GLN A 152 14.10 -5.06 -2.64
C GLN A 152 15.24 -4.06 -2.42
N LYS A 153 15.20 -2.88 -3.07
CA LYS A 153 16.18 -1.80 -2.87
C LYS A 153 16.16 -1.23 -1.44
N CYS A 154 14.99 -1.19 -0.82
CA CYS A 154 14.85 -0.74 0.57
C CYS A 154 15.28 -1.82 1.56
N GLU A 155 15.02 -3.09 1.26
CA GLU A 155 15.32 -4.26 2.08
C GLU A 155 16.82 -4.35 2.39
N GLU A 156 17.66 -4.21 1.37
CA GLU A 156 19.13 -4.23 1.50
C GLU A 156 19.65 -3.25 2.55
N LYS A 157 19.02 -2.07 2.66
CA LYS A 157 19.42 -1.02 3.60
C LYS A 157 18.76 -1.16 4.97
N LEU A 158 17.56 -1.73 5.01
CA LEU A 158 16.75 -1.81 6.22
C LEU A 158 17.17 -3.00 7.09
N PHE A 159 17.51 -4.13 6.47
CA PHE A 159 17.83 -5.38 7.18
C PHE A 159 19.33 -5.60 7.35
N ASP A 160 20.21 -4.81 6.72
CA ASP A 160 21.66 -4.82 6.99
C ASP A 160 22.04 -3.89 8.16
N ASP A 161 21.22 -3.86 9.22
CA ASP A 161 21.51 -3.16 10.48
C ASP A 161 21.72 -4.20 11.59
N ILE A 162 22.88 -4.11 12.26
CA ILE A 162 23.30 -5.13 13.23
C ILE A 162 22.33 -5.24 14.44
N HIS A 163 21.77 -4.10 14.88
CA HIS A 163 20.83 -4.06 16.01
C HIS A 163 19.44 -4.56 15.58
N PHE A 164 19.05 -4.29 14.34
CA PHE A 164 17.84 -4.87 13.76
C PHE A 164 17.93 -6.40 13.73
N LEU A 165 19.03 -6.93 13.21
CA LEU A 165 19.28 -8.38 13.15
C LEU A 165 19.35 -9.01 14.54
N ALA A 166 20.01 -8.35 15.50
CA ALA A 166 20.02 -8.75 16.91
C ALA A 166 18.60 -8.85 17.48
N GLY A 167 17.76 -7.84 17.23
CA GLY A 167 16.35 -7.83 17.62
C GLY A 167 15.51 -8.95 16.99
N VAL A 168 15.80 -9.35 15.75
CA VAL A 168 15.17 -10.54 15.13
C VAL A 168 15.69 -11.84 15.77
N TYR A 169 16.98 -11.90 16.09
CA TYR A 169 17.63 -13.11 16.61
C TYR A 169 17.17 -13.49 18.02
N VAL A 170 16.88 -12.50 18.88
CA VAL A 170 16.39 -12.75 20.25
C VAL A 170 14.97 -13.29 20.28
N ASP A 171 14.14 -12.95 19.28
CA ASP A 171 12.80 -13.51 19.14
C ASP A 171 12.87 -14.89 18.47
N SER A 172 12.76 -15.95 19.27
CA SER A 172 12.84 -17.34 18.80
C SER A 172 11.81 -17.66 17.69
N ARG A 173 10.68 -16.95 17.66
CA ARG A 173 9.63 -17.13 16.63
C ARG A 173 10.09 -16.67 15.25
N TYR A 174 10.99 -15.70 15.20
CA TYR A 174 11.42 -15.06 13.96
C TYR A 174 12.89 -15.31 13.62
N ARG A 175 13.66 -15.93 14.51
CA ARG A 175 15.05 -16.34 14.25
C ARG A 175 15.20 -17.17 12.97
N ILE A 176 14.21 -18.00 12.63
CA ILE A 176 14.19 -18.81 11.39
C ILE A 176 14.23 -17.96 10.10
N LEU A 177 13.90 -16.67 10.19
CA LEU A 177 13.99 -15.75 9.07
C LEU A 177 15.45 -15.34 8.79
N LEU A 178 16.35 -15.45 9.76
CA LEU A 178 17.74 -15.08 9.55
C LEU A 178 18.47 -16.12 8.70
N THR A 179 19.21 -15.64 7.72
CA THR A 179 20.13 -16.45 6.92
C THR A 179 21.36 -16.84 7.76
N ALA A 180 22.08 -17.86 7.30
CA ALA A 180 23.34 -18.27 7.92
C ALA A 180 24.40 -17.15 7.97
N ARG A 181 24.30 -16.15 7.08
CA ARG A 181 25.20 -14.97 7.04
C ARG A 181 24.78 -13.87 8.01
N GLU A 182 23.49 -13.75 8.32
CA GLU A 182 22.96 -12.73 9.24
C GLU A 182 23.09 -13.15 10.71
N ILE A 183 23.06 -14.46 11.01
CA ILE A 183 23.15 -14.98 12.39
C ILE A 183 24.43 -14.50 13.12
N PRO A 184 25.64 -14.56 12.53
CA PRO A 184 26.84 -14.07 13.20
C PRO A 184 26.77 -12.57 13.53
N LYS A 185 26.34 -11.74 12.56
CA LYS A 185 26.14 -10.29 12.75
C LYS A 185 25.15 -10.01 13.87
N ALA A 186 24.03 -10.73 13.90
CA ALA A 186 23.01 -10.57 14.93
C ALA A 186 23.54 -10.86 16.33
N LYS A 187 24.42 -11.86 16.48
CA LYS A 187 25.05 -12.18 17.77
C LYS A 187 26.04 -11.11 18.21
N GLU A 188 26.83 -10.59 17.28
CA GLU A 188 27.75 -9.48 17.53
C GLU A 188 26.98 -8.24 18.02
N GLY A 189 25.87 -7.87 17.36
CA GLY A 189 25.02 -6.77 17.82
C GLY A 189 24.37 -6.97 19.19
N LEU A 190 24.28 -8.21 19.70
CA LEU A 190 23.85 -8.44 21.09
C LEU A 190 24.95 -8.17 22.10
N LEU A 191 26.22 -8.40 21.72
CA LEU A 191 27.37 -8.09 22.57
C LEU A 191 27.57 -6.57 22.70
N ASP A 192 27.17 -5.79 21.69
CA ASP A 192 27.24 -4.33 21.72
C ASP A 192 26.22 -3.68 22.68
N ILE A 193 25.17 -4.42 23.08
CA ILE A 193 24.07 -3.94 23.93
C ILE A 193 24.19 -4.47 25.37
N ALA A 194 25.00 -5.52 25.58
CA ALA A 194 25.20 -6.21 26.86
C ALA A 194 26.28 -5.54 27.71
#